data_AF-A0ABD1Y180-F1
#
_entry.id   AF-A0ABD1Y180-F1
#
_cell.length_a   1.000
_cell.length_b   1.000
_cell.length_c   1.000
_cell.angle_alpha   90.00
_cell.angle_beta   90.00
_cell.angle_gamma   90.00
#
_symmetry.space_group_name_H-M   'P 1'
#
loop_
_entity.id
_entity.type
_entity.pdbx_description
1 polymer ?
#
loop_
_entity_poly.entity_id
_entity_poly.type
_entity_poly.pdbx_seq_one_letter_code
_entity_poly.pdbx_strand_id
1 'polypeptide(L)'
;MAVTRLHLLVLCFSAMAIVQASAFSFKPNDKDPFWKSLQDFLHHKGGGHKKKGQCAPLEYWNACGLYIAESKFWQGPFKKWQPKADYHSLCCKLVRDESVGCICRAVTLKYPHVKIDVNRSMYLPQWCKKPVAKGTKCRGMKVYGYAKKKPSGHDGGRQ
;
A
#
# COMPACT_ATOMS: atom_id res chain seq x y z
N MET A 1 45.47 12.09 -33.49
CA MET A 1 44.79 12.90 -32.45
C MET A 1 44.54 12.01 -31.25
N ALA A 2 45.50 12.01 -30.31
CA ALA A 2 45.49 11.20 -29.11
C ALA A 2 44.59 11.86 -28.07
N VAL A 3 43.29 11.56 -28.11
CA VAL A 3 42.37 11.93 -27.03
C VAL A 3 42.70 11.01 -25.86
N THR A 4 43.51 11.56 -24.96
CA THR A 4 44.14 10.92 -23.82
C THR A 4 43.10 10.21 -22.96
N ARG A 5 43.40 8.95 -22.63
CA ARG A 5 42.64 8.05 -21.72
C ARG A 5 42.17 8.70 -20.41
N LEU A 6 42.80 9.81 -20.02
CA LEU A 6 42.42 10.67 -18.92
C LEU A 6 41.00 11.27 -19.06
N HIS A 7 40.60 11.70 -20.26
CA HIS A 7 39.25 12.26 -20.48
C HIS A 7 38.15 11.21 -20.36
N LEU A 8 38.42 9.98 -20.79
CA LEU A 8 37.50 8.86 -20.69
C LEU A 8 37.32 8.43 -19.23
N LEU A 9 38.40 8.45 -18.44
CA LEU A 9 38.33 8.18 -16.99
C LEU A 9 37.59 9.28 -16.23
N VAL A 10 37.79 10.56 -16.56
CA VAL A 10 37.06 11.69 -15.94
C VAL A 10 35.56 11.61 -16.23
N LEU A 11 35.17 11.22 -17.45
CA LEU A 11 33.75 10.98 -17.79
C LEU A 11 33.15 9.81 -16.98
N CYS A 12 33.87 8.70 -16.82
CA CYS A 12 33.40 7.58 -16.00
C CYS A 12 33.23 7.94 -14.51
N PHE A 13 34.15 8.73 -13.94
CA PHE A 13 34.02 9.18 -12.55
C PHE A 13 32.86 10.17 -12.34
N SER A 14 32.58 11.05 -13.31
CA SER A 14 31.41 11.93 -13.24
C SER A 14 30.09 11.17 -13.33
N ALA A 15 30.02 10.08 -14.12
CA ALA A 15 28.82 9.26 -14.21
C ALA A 15 28.52 8.48 -12.92
N MET A 16 29.54 8.00 -12.19
CA MET A 16 29.35 7.30 -10.92
C MET A 16 28.90 8.24 -9.77
N ALA A 17 29.31 9.51 -9.79
CA ALA A 17 28.85 10.49 -8.81
C ALA A 17 27.34 10.79 -8.92
N ILE A 18 26.78 10.75 -10.14
CA ILE A 18 25.35 10.98 -10.37
C ILE A 18 24.51 9.77 -9.91
N VAL A 19 25.05 8.56 -9.97
CA VAL A 19 24.38 7.34 -9.47
C VAL A 19 24.32 7.30 -7.93
N GLN A 20 25.31 7.85 -7.21
CA GLN A 20 25.23 7.96 -5.75
C GLN A 20 24.38 9.13 -5.26
N ALA A 21 24.19 10.19 -6.05
CA ALA A 21 23.24 11.27 -5.72
C ALA A 21 21.76 10.84 -5.85
N SER A 22 21.49 9.68 -6.48
CA SER A 22 20.16 9.08 -6.58
C SER A 22 19.93 7.92 -5.59
N ALA A 23 20.92 7.60 -4.76
CA ALA A 23 20.61 7.15 -3.41
C ALA A 23 20.04 8.37 -2.69
N PHE A 24 18.74 8.61 -2.90
CA PHE A 24 17.92 9.50 -2.12
C PHE A 24 18.30 9.27 -0.65
N SER A 25 19.19 10.11 -0.13
CA SER A 25 19.18 10.51 1.27
C SER A 25 17.89 11.29 1.43
N PHE A 26 16.78 10.56 1.38
CA PHE A 26 15.55 10.94 2.03
C PHE A 26 15.91 10.94 3.51
N LYS A 27 16.55 12.02 3.97
CA LYS A 27 16.52 12.36 5.38
C LYS A 27 15.05 12.73 5.60
N PRO A 28 14.24 11.84 6.21
CA PRO A 28 12.88 12.23 6.56
C PRO A 28 12.99 13.50 7.40
N ASN A 29 12.21 14.52 7.05
CA ASN A 29 12.17 15.74 7.83
C ASN A 29 11.47 15.38 9.16
N ASP A 30 12.24 15.33 10.26
CA ASP A 30 11.77 14.89 11.58
C ASP A 30 10.63 15.78 12.15
N LYS A 31 10.38 16.93 11.51
CA LYS A 31 9.34 17.89 11.90
C LYS A 31 7.98 17.59 11.28
N ASP A 32 7.89 16.71 10.28
CA ASP A 32 6.58 16.34 9.74
C ASP A 32 5.88 15.38 10.72
N PRO A 33 4.69 15.73 11.24
CA PRO A 33 3.94 14.86 12.15
C PRO A 33 3.62 13.50 11.50
N PHE A 34 3.61 13.45 10.17
CA PHE A 34 3.50 12.22 9.39
C PHE A 34 4.65 11.23 9.66
N TRP A 35 5.91 11.68 9.67
CA TRP A 35 7.06 10.79 9.85
C TRP A 35 7.15 10.24 11.27
N LYS A 36 6.85 11.07 12.28
CA LYS A 36 6.79 10.62 13.69
C LYS A 36 5.69 9.58 13.90
N SER A 37 4.48 9.86 13.39
CA SER A 37 3.34 8.93 13.41
C SER A 37 3.70 7.63 12.70
N LEU A 38 4.26 7.70 11.48
CA LEU A 38 4.68 6.52 10.72
C LEU A 38 5.74 5.70 11.46
N GLN A 39 6.71 6.36 12.09
CA GLN A 39 7.75 5.71 12.87
C GLN A 39 7.16 5.02 14.11
N ASP A 40 6.20 5.64 14.80
CA ASP A 40 5.46 5.01 15.90
C ASP A 40 4.69 3.77 15.43
N PHE A 41 4.05 3.80 14.26
CA PHE A 41 3.37 2.63 13.66
C PHE A 41 4.34 1.52 13.22
N LEU A 42 5.55 1.89 12.78
CA LEU A 42 6.58 0.95 12.37
C LEU A 42 7.28 0.31 13.58
N HIS A 43 7.54 1.09 14.64
CA HIS A 43 8.20 0.67 15.87
C HIS A 43 7.26 -0.04 16.85
N HIS A 44 5.95 0.18 16.77
CA HIS A 44 4.97 -0.74 17.34
C HIS A 44 4.99 -2.06 16.56
N LYS A 45 5.89 -2.97 16.96
CA LYS A 45 5.88 -4.39 16.56
C LYS A 45 4.54 -5.00 16.97
N GLY A 46 3.57 -4.99 16.06
CA GLY A 46 2.31 -5.71 16.19
C GLY A 46 1.41 -5.20 17.32
N GLY A 47 0.30 -4.57 16.96
CA GLY A 47 -0.86 -4.51 17.84
C GLY A 47 -0.59 -3.93 19.22
N GLY A 48 -0.09 -2.70 19.30
CA GLY A 48 -0.29 -1.89 20.51
C GLY A 48 -1.77 -1.96 20.86
N HIS A 49 -2.08 -2.43 22.07
CA HIS A 49 -3.41 -2.76 22.58
C HIS A 49 -4.46 -1.73 22.13
N LYS A 50 -5.05 -1.94 20.95
CA LYS A 50 -6.23 -1.20 20.54
C LYS A 50 -7.31 -1.63 21.50
N LYS A 51 -7.77 -0.70 22.33
CA LYS A 51 -9.05 -0.85 23.03
C LYS A 51 -10.04 -1.34 21.98
N LYS A 52 -10.66 -2.50 22.22
CA LYS A 52 -11.62 -3.15 21.28
C LYS A 52 -12.52 -2.07 20.68
N GLY A 53 -12.39 -1.81 19.38
CA GLY A 53 -13.22 -0.83 18.67
C GLY A 53 -12.49 0.41 18.12
N GLN A 54 -11.24 0.67 18.49
CA GLN A 54 -10.48 1.82 17.95
C GLN A 54 -9.76 1.46 16.63
N CYS A 55 -10.08 2.19 15.56
CA CYS A 55 -9.41 2.11 14.27
C CYS A 55 -8.11 2.93 14.29
N ALA A 56 -7.18 2.65 13.37
CA ALA A 56 -6.02 3.51 13.20
C ALA A 56 -6.47 4.94 12.86
N PRO A 57 -5.74 5.95 13.35
CA PRO A 57 -5.89 7.33 12.93
C PRO A 57 -5.99 7.47 11.42
N LEU A 58 -6.83 8.41 10.96
CA LEU A 58 -7.05 8.70 9.55
C LEU A 58 -5.72 8.99 8.81
N GLU A 59 -4.77 9.62 9.47
CA GLU A 59 -3.44 9.95 8.92
C GLU A 59 -2.70 8.73 8.38
N TYR A 60 -2.81 7.57 9.03
CA TYR A 60 -2.18 6.34 8.56
C TYR A 60 -2.81 5.82 7.27
N TRP A 61 -4.10 6.07 7.07
CA TRP A 61 -4.80 5.67 5.85
C TRP A 61 -4.38 6.47 4.62
N ASN A 62 -3.68 7.60 4.80
CA ASN A 62 -3.04 8.32 3.69
C ASN A 62 -2.05 7.43 2.93
N ALA A 63 -1.42 6.44 3.60
CA ALA A 63 -0.56 5.45 2.96
C ALA A 63 -1.28 4.64 1.87
N CYS A 64 -2.61 4.52 1.96
CA CYS A 64 -3.42 3.86 0.94
C CYS A 64 -3.89 4.80 -0.17
N GLY A 65 -3.87 6.12 0.04
CA GLY A 65 -4.52 7.11 -0.83
C GLY A 65 -4.18 6.96 -2.31
N LEU A 66 -2.91 6.72 -2.66
CA LEU A 66 -2.47 6.55 -4.05
C LEU A 66 -3.10 5.34 -4.76
N TYR A 67 -3.45 4.28 -4.02
CA TYR A 67 -4.03 3.05 -4.58
C TYR A 67 -5.55 3.12 -4.73
N ILE A 68 -6.20 4.04 -4.02
CA ILE A 68 -7.66 4.15 -3.97
C ILE A 68 -8.17 5.51 -4.44
N ALA A 69 -7.27 6.41 -4.85
CA ALA A 69 -7.62 7.66 -5.49
C ALA A 69 -8.46 7.41 -6.75
N GLU A 70 -9.43 8.29 -6.99
CA GLU A 70 -10.11 8.39 -8.27
C GLU A 70 -9.07 8.62 -9.37
N SER A 71 -9.12 7.79 -10.40
CA SER A 71 -8.27 7.96 -11.57
C SER A 71 -9.05 7.59 -12.82
N LYS A 72 -8.87 8.36 -13.88
CA LYS A 72 -9.43 8.04 -15.21
C LYS A 72 -8.91 6.68 -15.71
N PHE A 73 -7.75 6.24 -15.22
CA PHE A 73 -7.19 4.93 -15.54
C PHE A 73 -8.06 3.76 -15.05
N TRP A 74 -8.94 3.96 -14.05
CA TRP A 74 -9.86 2.94 -13.50
C TRP A 74 -11.15 2.78 -14.28
N GLN A 75 -11.48 3.74 -15.12
CA GLN A 75 -12.63 3.70 -15.98
C GLN A 75 -12.14 3.58 -17.42
N GLY A 76 -12.20 2.38 -17.99
CA GLY A 76 -11.87 2.13 -19.40
C GLY A 76 -10.75 1.09 -19.64
N PRO A 77 -10.18 1.07 -20.86
CA PRO A 77 -9.28 0.00 -21.31
C PRO A 77 -7.92 -0.05 -20.57
N PHE A 78 -7.61 0.99 -19.79
CA PHE A 78 -6.34 1.12 -19.06
C PHE A 78 -6.38 0.55 -17.64
N LYS A 79 -7.47 -0.11 -17.24
CA LYS A 79 -7.63 -0.71 -15.89
C LYS A 79 -6.48 -1.65 -15.48
N LYS A 80 -5.86 -2.31 -16.46
CA LYS A 80 -4.74 -3.25 -16.23
C LYS A 80 -3.44 -2.60 -15.77
N TRP A 81 -3.22 -1.32 -16.08
CA TRP A 81 -1.96 -0.60 -15.81
C TRP A 81 -1.92 0.08 -14.45
N GLN A 82 -2.94 -0.13 -13.62
CA GLN A 82 -3.05 0.61 -12.40
C GLN A 82 -2.18 0.08 -11.27
N PRO A 83 -1.71 1.01 -10.40
CA PRO A 83 -1.01 0.64 -9.21
C PRO A 83 -1.97 -0.14 -8.30
N LYS A 84 -1.62 -1.40 -8.07
CA LYS A 84 -2.18 -2.22 -7.01
C LYS A 84 -1.30 -2.05 -5.79
N ALA A 85 -1.91 -2.08 -4.61
CA ALA A 85 -1.14 -2.05 -3.37
C ALA A 85 -0.26 -3.31 -3.30
N ASP A 86 1.05 -3.11 -3.23
CA ASP A 86 1.99 -4.21 -3.03
C ASP A 86 1.81 -4.79 -1.62
N TYR A 87 2.01 -6.10 -1.46
CA TYR A 87 1.84 -6.78 -0.18
C TYR A 87 2.72 -6.20 0.94
N HIS A 88 3.92 -5.74 0.60
CA HIS A 88 4.90 -5.15 1.52
C HIS A 88 4.71 -3.64 1.71
N SER A 89 3.77 -3.02 0.99
CA SER A 89 3.45 -1.61 1.18
C SER A 89 2.92 -1.33 2.60
N LEU A 90 3.16 -0.12 3.09
CA LEU A 90 2.60 0.37 4.35
C LEU A 90 1.07 0.28 4.38
N CYS A 91 0.42 0.57 3.24
CA CYS A 91 -1.02 0.38 3.08
C CYS A 91 -1.44 -1.06 3.36
N CYS A 92 -0.77 -2.05 2.77
CA CYS A 92 -1.12 -3.44 2.99
C CYS A 92 -0.76 -3.99 4.35
N LYS A 93 0.26 -3.44 5.02
CA LYS A 93 0.50 -3.71 6.45
C LYS A 93 -0.71 -3.24 7.27
N LEU A 94 -1.12 -1.97 7.10
CA LEU A 94 -2.26 -1.39 7.79
C LEU A 94 -3.57 -2.16 7.55
N VAL A 95 -3.89 -2.46 6.29
CA VAL A 95 -5.10 -3.22 5.92
C VAL A 95 -5.12 -4.60 6.59
N ARG A 96 -3.97 -5.29 6.66
CA ARG A 96 -3.89 -6.61 7.30
C ARG A 96 -4.07 -6.53 8.81
N ASP A 97 -3.58 -5.49 9.45
CA ASP A 97 -3.67 -5.30 10.90
C ASP A 97 -5.05 -4.78 11.36
N GLU A 98 -5.82 -4.15 10.46
CA GLU A 98 -7.10 -3.52 10.76
C GLU A 98 -8.32 -4.43 10.66
N SER A 99 -9.42 -4.09 11.35
CA SER A 99 -10.70 -4.78 11.13
C SER A 99 -11.35 -4.34 9.81
N VAL A 100 -12.18 -5.19 9.20
CA VAL A 100 -12.93 -4.82 7.99
C VAL A 100 -13.86 -3.63 8.26
N GLY A 101 -14.41 -3.51 9.47
CA GLY A 101 -15.19 -2.34 9.86
C GLY A 101 -14.38 -1.03 9.92
N CYS A 102 -13.08 -1.11 10.27
CA CYS A 102 -12.19 0.05 10.22
C CYS A 102 -11.82 0.43 8.79
N ILE A 103 -11.59 -0.56 7.93
CA ILE A 103 -11.39 -0.34 6.49
C ILE A 103 -12.64 0.35 5.89
N CYS A 104 -13.84 -0.16 6.17
CA CYS A 104 -15.10 0.45 5.71
C CYS A 104 -15.25 1.91 6.15
N ARG A 105 -14.83 2.26 7.36
CA ARG A 105 -14.90 3.64 7.86
C ARG A 105 -13.85 4.51 7.18
N ALA A 106 -12.60 4.05 7.10
CA ALA A 106 -11.50 4.79 6.53
C ALA A 106 -11.73 5.19 5.07
N VAL A 107 -12.30 4.30 4.26
CA VAL A 107 -12.55 4.58 2.83
C VAL A 107 -13.72 5.55 2.59
N THR A 108 -14.50 5.84 3.64
CA THR A 108 -15.62 6.79 3.59
C THR A 108 -15.27 8.16 4.17
N LEU A 109 -14.08 8.29 4.77
CA LEU A 109 -13.59 9.56 5.28
C LEU A 109 -13.16 10.45 4.10
N LYS A 110 -13.37 11.75 4.24
CA LYS A 110 -12.91 12.74 3.27
C LYS A 110 -11.43 12.97 3.49
N TYR A 111 -10.62 12.66 2.48
CA TYR A 111 -9.19 12.98 2.48
C TYR A 111 -9.03 14.39 1.91
N PRO A 112 -8.27 15.28 2.57
CA PRO A 112 -8.21 16.70 2.22
C PRO A 112 -7.67 16.96 0.81
N HIS A 113 -6.84 16.06 0.28
CA HIS A 113 -6.16 16.24 -1.01
C HIS A 113 -6.43 15.14 -2.04
N VAL A 114 -7.27 14.15 -1.69
CA VAL A 114 -7.48 12.97 -2.55
C VAL A 114 -8.96 12.62 -2.59
N LYS A 115 -9.54 12.60 -3.79
CA LYS A 115 -10.86 12.00 -3.99
C LYS A 115 -10.70 10.49 -4.03
N ILE A 116 -11.44 9.79 -3.18
CA ILE A 116 -11.35 8.34 -3.05
C ILE A 116 -12.44 7.67 -3.87
N ASP A 117 -12.04 6.73 -4.72
CA ASP A 117 -12.94 5.79 -5.36
C ASP A 117 -13.29 4.69 -4.35
N VAL A 118 -14.48 4.79 -3.76
CA VAL A 118 -14.94 3.86 -2.73
C VAL A 118 -15.08 2.44 -3.28
N ASN A 119 -15.47 2.27 -4.55
CA ASN A 119 -15.58 0.94 -5.17
C ASN A 119 -14.19 0.31 -5.33
N ARG A 120 -13.21 1.08 -5.80
CA ARG A 120 -11.81 0.65 -5.89
C ARG A 120 -11.26 0.28 -4.52
N SER A 121 -11.60 1.04 -3.48
CA SER A 121 -11.14 0.79 -2.12
C SER A 121 -11.59 -0.56 -1.53
N MET A 122 -12.71 -1.12 -2.02
CA MET A 122 -13.19 -2.44 -1.60
C MET A 122 -12.30 -3.60 -2.05
N TYR A 123 -11.34 -3.35 -2.95
CA TYR A 123 -10.33 -4.32 -3.40
C TYR A 123 -9.06 -4.32 -2.54
N LEU A 124 -8.88 -3.36 -1.63
CA LEU A 124 -7.71 -3.32 -0.73
C LEU A 124 -7.52 -4.65 0.02
N PRO A 125 -8.54 -5.27 0.63
CA PRO A 125 -8.35 -6.54 1.33
C PRO A 125 -7.89 -7.66 0.38
N GLN A 126 -8.36 -7.68 -0.87
CA GLN A 126 -7.94 -8.65 -1.87
C GLN A 126 -6.47 -8.46 -2.26
N TRP A 127 -6.06 -7.22 -2.57
CA TRP A 127 -4.67 -6.90 -2.95
C TRP A 127 -3.70 -7.20 -1.80
N CYS A 128 -4.10 -6.88 -0.57
CA CYS A 128 -3.30 -7.07 0.63
C CYS A 128 -3.41 -8.47 1.24
N LYS A 129 -4.00 -9.43 0.53
CA LYS A 129 -4.17 -10.83 0.96
C LYS A 129 -4.88 -10.99 2.32
N LYS A 130 -5.78 -10.06 2.67
CA LYS A 130 -6.56 -10.11 3.91
C LYS A 130 -7.80 -11.01 3.73
N PRO A 131 -8.01 -12.02 4.59
CA PRO A 131 -9.25 -12.78 4.57
C PRO A 131 -10.43 -11.91 5.01
N VAL A 132 -11.53 -12.00 4.26
CA VAL A 132 -12.80 -11.32 4.59
C VAL A 132 -13.92 -12.36 4.49
N ALA A 133 -14.85 -12.35 5.43
CA ALA A 133 -16.00 -13.25 5.40
C ALA A 133 -16.83 -13.01 4.13
N LYS A 134 -17.30 -14.10 3.50
CA LYS A 134 -18.18 -14.01 2.33
C LYS A 134 -19.44 -13.23 2.69
N GLY A 135 -19.88 -12.34 1.80
CA GLY A 135 -21.06 -11.51 2.02
C GLY A 135 -20.82 -10.24 2.84
N THR A 136 -19.59 -9.97 3.29
CA THR A 136 -19.26 -8.70 3.96
C THR A 136 -19.50 -7.52 3.01
N LYS A 137 -20.24 -6.52 3.50
CA LYS A 137 -20.56 -5.29 2.77
C LYS A 137 -20.13 -4.06 3.57
N CYS A 138 -19.62 -3.05 2.88
CA CYS A 138 -19.45 -1.69 3.39
C CYS A 138 -20.47 -0.79 2.69
N ARG A 139 -21.44 -0.21 3.42
CA ARG A 139 -22.45 0.72 2.85
C ARG A 139 -23.11 0.18 1.57
N GLY A 140 -23.50 -1.10 1.57
CA GLY A 140 -24.11 -1.78 0.42
C GLY A 140 -23.13 -2.32 -0.63
N MET A 141 -21.87 -1.89 -0.64
CA MET A 141 -20.84 -2.40 -1.56
C MET A 141 -20.19 -3.66 -1.03
N LYS A 142 -19.96 -4.64 -1.90
CA LYS A 142 -19.29 -5.91 -1.55
C LYS A 142 -17.80 -5.67 -1.30
N VAL A 143 -17.29 -6.18 -0.18
CA VAL A 143 -15.86 -6.18 0.12
C VAL A 143 -15.21 -7.41 -0.52
N TYR A 144 -14.13 -7.20 -1.27
CA TYR A 144 -13.39 -8.27 -1.91
C TYR A 144 -12.26 -8.73 -0.99
N GLY A 145 -12.48 -9.86 -0.32
CA GLY A 145 -11.45 -10.52 0.49
C GLY A 145 -10.55 -11.43 -0.32
N TYR A 146 -9.39 -11.73 0.24
CA TYR A 146 -8.57 -12.83 -0.22
C TYR A 146 -9.20 -14.17 0.15
N ALA A 147 -9.61 -14.94 -0.85
CA ALA A 147 -9.87 -16.34 -0.68
C ALA A 147 -8.54 -17.08 -0.75
N LYS A 148 -8.07 -17.66 0.37
CA LYS A 148 -7.10 -18.76 0.28
C LYS A 148 -7.74 -19.81 -0.62
N LYS A 149 -7.17 -20.08 -1.80
CA LYS A 149 -7.48 -21.33 -2.49
C LYS A 149 -7.22 -22.41 -1.44
N LYS A 150 -8.23 -23.24 -1.12
CA LYS A 150 -7.93 -24.49 -0.42
C LYS A 150 -6.85 -25.18 -1.26
N PRO A 151 -5.77 -25.72 -0.67
CA PRO A 151 -4.97 -26.66 -1.44
C PRO A 151 -5.96 -27.67 -2.02
N SER A 152 -5.88 -27.88 -3.34
CA SER A 152 -6.59 -28.95 -4.01
C SER A 152 -6.15 -30.24 -3.32
N GLY A 153 -6.92 -30.65 -2.31
CA GLY A 153 -6.73 -31.91 -1.63
C GLY A 153 -6.90 -32.99 -2.68
N HIS A 154 -5.85 -33.76 -2.85
CA HIS A 154 -5.85 -35.09 -3.44
C HIS A 154 -7.22 -35.75 -3.30
N ASP A 155 -7.84 -36.05 -4.45
CA ASP A 155 -8.82 -37.13 -4.57
C ASP A 155 -8.04 -38.44 -4.36
N GLY A 156 -7.84 -38.77 -3.09
CA GLY A 156 -7.15 -39.96 -2.63
C GLY A 156 -8.13 -40.81 -1.84
N GLY A 157 -8.89 -41.64 -2.55
CA GLY A 157 -9.27 -42.98 -2.12
C GLY A 157 -10.32 -43.17 -1.01
N ARG A 158 -11.36 -43.90 -1.41
CA ARG A 158 -11.96 -45.07 -0.71
C ARG A 158 -12.94 -44.78 0.43
N GLN A 159 -14.21 -45.12 0.21
CA GLN A 159 -14.77 -46.45 0.50
C GLN A 159 -15.95 -46.73 -0.42
#